data_AF-A0A939CE15-F1
#
_entry.id   AF-A0A939CE15-F1
#
_cell.length_a   1.000
_cell.length_b   1.000
_cell.length_c   1.000
_cell.angle_alpha   90.00
_cell.angle_beta   90.00
_cell.angle_gamma   90.00
#
_symmetry.space_group_name_H-M   'P 1'
#
loop_
_entity.id
_entity.type
_entity.pdbx_description
1 polymer ?
#
loop_
_entity_poly.entity_id
_entity_poly.type
_entity_poly.pdbx_seq_one_letter_code
_entity_poly.pdbx_strand_id
1 'polypeptide(L)'
;MVYVASQVRAADNTLFTNGFKVADVIGNVGDIHHIFPKAYLRKEIDAPQRLHNQIANYTYLEKRINIAIGEKSPGEYFSQARAAIIEGKPYFGDISDEETLISNLKANCIPEGVFHMTAEDYETFLVERRTLMAQKIRRYFESL
;
A
#
# COMPACT_ATOMS: atom_id res chain seq x y z
N MET A 1 2.28 9.17 -12.85
CA MET A 1 2.90 8.32 -13.87
C MET A 1 4.36 7.97 -13.54
N VAL A 2 5.22 8.92 -13.17
CA VAL A 2 6.65 8.62 -12.85
C VAL A 2 6.83 7.66 -11.67
N TYR A 3 6.06 7.81 -10.60
CA TYR A 3 6.11 6.87 -9.47
C TYR A 3 5.86 5.42 -9.91
N VAL A 4 4.81 5.21 -10.68
CA VAL A 4 4.44 3.88 -11.20
C VAL A 4 5.53 3.34 -12.12
N ALA A 5 6.09 4.17 -13.01
CA ALA A 5 7.23 3.79 -13.85
C ALA A 5 8.45 3.36 -13.01
N SER A 6 8.72 4.05 -11.89
CA SER A 6 9.79 3.64 -10.96
C SER A 6 9.54 2.28 -10.32
N GLN A 7 8.27 1.93 -10.04
CA GLN A 7 7.91 0.62 -9.51
C GLN A 7 8.07 -0.48 -10.56
N VAL A 8 7.65 -0.20 -11.80
CA VAL A 8 7.83 -1.12 -12.93
C VAL A 8 9.30 -1.37 -13.21
N ARG A 9 10.13 -0.32 -13.26
CA ARG A 9 11.59 -0.45 -13.46
C ARG A 9 12.26 -1.28 -12.37
N ALA A 10 11.82 -1.15 -11.13
CA ALA A 10 12.33 -1.92 -10.00
C ALA A 10 11.78 -3.35 -9.91
N ALA A 11 10.87 -3.74 -10.81
CA ALA A 11 10.15 -5.01 -10.76
C ALA A 11 9.47 -5.24 -9.39
N ASP A 12 8.91 -4.19 -8.82
CA ASP A 12 8.21 -4.26 -7.53
C ASP A 12 6.98 -5.17 -7.62
N ASN A 13 6.74 -5.93 -6.55
CA ASN A 13 5.49 -6.63 -6.34
C ASN A 13 4.38 -5.64 -5.92
N THR A 14 3.13 -5.95 -6.23
CA THR A 14 1.98 -5.27 -5.63
C THR A 14 1.97 -5.44 -4.11
N LEU A 15 1.19 -4.62 -3.40
CA LEU A 15 1.15 -4.70 -1.95
C LEU A 15 0.58 -6.07 -1.51
N PHE A 16 1.25 -6.70 -0.53
CA PHE A 16 0.96 -8.04 0.01
C PHE A 16 1.20 -9.26 -0.89
N THR A 17 1.90 -9.10 -2.02
CA THR A 17 2.21 -10.23 -2.92
C THR A 17 3.71 -10.51 -2.99
N ASN A 18 4.05 -11.77 -3.27
CA ASN A 18 5.42 -12.22 -3.53
C ASN A 18 5.51 -12.95 -4.87
N GLY A 19 5.33 -12.20 -5.96
CA GLY A 19 5.37 -12.76 -7.31
C GLY A 19 4.51 -12.02 -8.33
N PHE A 20 3.50 -11.27 -7.87
CA PHE A 20 2.62 -10.48 -8.73
C PHE A 20 3.12 -9.05 -8.88
N LYS A 21 3.53 -8.64 -10.09
CA LYS A 21 4.23 -7.38 -10.32
C LYS A 21 3.28 -6.21 -10.55
N VAL A 22 3.73 -5.01 -10.18
CA VAL A 22 3.03 -3.77 -10.52
C VAL A 22 2.85 -3.63 -12.05
N ALA A 23 3.82 -4.11 -12.84
CA ALA A 23 3.73 -4.15 -14.30
C ALA A 23 2.53 -4.98 -14.82
N ASP A 24 2.22 -6.10 -14.15
CA ASP A 24 1.14 -7.00 -14.53
C ASP A 24 -0.24 -6.36 -14.30
N VAL A 25 -0.37 -5.57 -13.23
CA VAL A 25 -1.60 -4.82 -12.90
C VAL A 25 -1.88 -3.70 -13.88
N ILE A 26 -0.86 -2.95 -14.30
CA ILE A 26 -1.04 -1.81 -15.20
C ILE A 26 -1.56 -2.28 -16.57
N GLY A 27 -1.17 -3.49 -16.99
CA GLY A 27 -1.63 -4.12 -18.22
C GLY A 27 -2.99 -4.84 -18.09
N ASN A 28 -3.35 -5.34 -16.90
CA ASN A 28 -4.53 -6.18 -16.69
C ASN A 28 -5.13 -6.05 -15.26
N VAL A 29 -6.44 -5.79 -15.17
CA VAL A 29 -7.43 -6.15 -14.12
C VAL A 29 -7.02 -6.05 -12.62
N GLY A 30 -5.95 -5.35 -12.26
CA GLY A 30 -5.67 -5.02 -10.85
C GLY A 30 -6.39 -3.74 -10.44
N ASP A 31 -6.75 -3.67 -9.15
CA ASP A 31 -7.53 -2.55 -8.63
C ASP A 31 -6.60 -1.55 -7.93
N ILE A 32 -6.91 -0.27 -8.12
CA ILE A 32 -6.36 0.80 -7.30
C ILE A 32 -7.16 0.82 -6.00
N HIS A 33 -6.46 0.62 -4.89
CA HIS A 33 -7.03 0.69 -3.55
C HIS A 33 -6.59 1.95 -2.82
N HIS A 34 -7.50 2.50 -2.01
CA HIS A 34 -7.20 3.56 -1.06
C HIS A 34 -6.62 2.93 0.21
N ILE A 35 -5.33 3.11 0.48
CA ILE A 35 -4.64 2.56 1.66
C ILE A 35 -5.39 2.91 2.95
N PHE A 36 -5.92 4.13 3.02
CA PHE A 36 -6.97 4.50 3.94
C PHE A 36 -8.30 4.50 3.18
N PRO A 37 -9.17 3.49 3.34
CA PRO A 37 -10.39 3.38 2.57
C PRO A 37 -11.28 4.62 2.70
N LYS A 38 -11.96 4.99 1.61
CA LYS A 38 -12.83 6.17 1.60
C LYS A 38 -13.94 6.09 2.64
N ALA A 39 -14.57 4.93 2.77
CA ALA A 39 -15.66 4.72 3.72
C ALA A 39 -15.16 4.84 5.17
N TYR A 40 -13.99 4.28 5.47
CA TYR A 40 -13.31 4.44 6.75
C TYR A 40 -13.06 5.93 7.08
N LEU A 41 -12.41 6.67 6.17
CA LEU A 41 -12.11 8.09 6.40
C LEU A 41 -13.38 8.96 6.55
N ARG A 42 -14.44 8.67 5.80
CA ARG A 42 -15.72 9.38 5.95
C ARG A 42 -16.38 9.09 7.29
N LYS A 43 -16.33 7.84 7.74
CA LYS A 43 -16.95 7.41 8.99
C LYS A 43 -16.24 8.00 10.22
N GLU A 44 -14.92 8.01 10.22
CA GLU A 44 -14.14 8.36 11.41
C GLU A 44 -13.86 9.87 11.54
N ILE A 45 -13.65 10.59 10.43
CA ILE A 45 -13.23 12.01 10.47
C ILE A 45 -14.01 12.92 9.50
N ASP A 46 -15.14 12.44 8.96
CA ASP A 46 -15.95 13.16 7.95
C ASP A 46 -15.10 13.70 6.77
N ALA A 47 -14.14 12.88 6.32
CA ALA A 47 -13.16 13.31 5.34
C ALA A 47 -13.84 13.73 4.01
N PRO A 48 -13.60 14.97 3.52
CA PRO A 48 -14.15 15.41 2.25
C PRO A 48 -13.50 14.67 1.08
N GLN A 49 -14.17 14.68 -0.09
CA GLN A 49 -13.71 13.95 -1.27
C GLN A 49 -12.26 14.28 -1.69
N ARG A 50 -11.87 15.55 -1.54
CA ARG A 50 -10.51 16.03 -1.84
C ARG A 50 -9.46 15.40 -0.93
N LEU A 51 -9.83 15.10 0.32
CA LEU A 51 -8.91 14.54 1.31
C LEU A 51 -8.64 13.07 1.00
N HIS A 52 -9.65 12.26 0.71
CA HIS A 52 -9.43 10.83 0.43
C HIS A 52 -8.87 10.54 -0.98
N ASN A 53 -9.12 11.39 -1.99
CA ASN A 53 -8.65 11.19 -3.38
C ASN A 53 -7.23 11.74 -3.64
N GLN A 54 -6.28 11.31 -2.81
CA GLN A 54 -4.87 11.69 -2.94
C GLN A 54 -4.08 10.58 -3.63
N ILE A 55 -3.18 10.92 -4.56
CA ILE A 55 -2.29 9.93 -5.22
C ILE A 55 -1.48 9.16 -4.17
N ALA A 56 -1.04 9.85 -3.12
CA ALA A 56 -0.34 9.26 -1.99
C ALA A 56 -1.23 8.38 -1.09
N ASN A 57 -2.53 8.26 -1.36
CA ASN A 57 -3.40 7.27 -0.73
C ASN A 57 -3.63 6.04 -1.61
N TYR A 58 -3.07 5.97 -2.83
CA TYR A 58 -3.35 4.88 -3.76
C TYR A 58 -2.26 3.81 -3.74
N THR A 59 -2.65 2.56 -3.84
CA THR A 59 -1.77 1.42 -4.05
C THR A 59 -2.38 0.42 -5.03
N TYR A 60 -1.54 -0.38 -5.67
CA TYR A 60 -1.99 -1.49 -6.50
C TYR A 60 -2.13 -2.75 -5.65
N LEU A 61 -3.27 -3.43 -5.84
CA LEU A 61 -3.57 -4.72 -5.23
C LEU A 61 -4.07 -5.70 -6.29
N GLU A 62 -3.83 -6.98 -6.04
CA GLU A 62 -4.63 -8.03 -6.68
C GLU A 62 -6.11 -7.88 -6.29
N LYS A 63 -7.00 -8.17 -7.23
CA LYS A 63 -8.46 -8.06 -7.03
C LYS A 63 -8.94 -8.85 -5.80
N ARG A 64 -8.43 -10.06 -5.56
CA ARG A 64 -8.81 -10.86 -4.37
C ARG A 64 -8.39 -10.18 -3.06
N ILE A 65 -7.23 -9.52 -3.04
CA ILE A 65 -6.69 -8.82 -1.87
C ILE A 65 -7.52 -7.56 -1.62
N ASN A 66 -7.81 -6.81 -2.69
CA ASN A 66 -8.66 -5.63 -2.64
C ASN A 66 -10.04 -5.96 -2.03
N ILE A 67 -10.68 -7.05 -2.48
CA ILE A 67 -11.97 -7.51 -1.93
C ILE A 67 -11.84 -7.92 -0.45
N ALA A 68 -10.78 -8.63 -0.07
CA ALA A 68 -10.60 -9.12 1.29
C ALA A 68 -10.27 -8.00 2.32
N ILE A 69 -9.60 -6.93 1.88
CA ILE A 69 -9.34 -5.75 2.71
C ILE A 69 -10.63 -4.92 2.87
N GLY A 70 -11.35 -4.67 1.78
CA GLY A 70 -12.61 -3.93 1.82
C GLY A 70 -12.46 -2.53 2.41
N GLU A 71 -13.19 -2.25 3.50
CA GLU A 71 -13.22 -0.93 4.16
C GLU A 71 -12.42 -0.88 5.47
N LYS A 72 -11.64 -1.92 5.78
CA LYS A 72 -10.86 -2.01 7.02
C LYS A 72 -9.86 -0.86 7.12
N SER A 73 -9.61 -0.41 8.35
CA SER A 73 -8.56 0.58 8.59
C SER A 73 -7.18 0.00 8.25
N PRO A 74 -6.20 0.85 7.84
CA PRO A 74 -4.83 0.40 7.61
C PRO A 74 -4.25 -0.30 8.84
N GLY A 75 -4.38 0.28 10.03
CA GLY A 75 -3.90 -0.35 11.26
C GLY A 75 -4.48 -1.75 11.47
N GLU A 76 -5.75 -1.98 11.12
CA GLU A 76 -6.40 -3.29 11.21
C GLU A 76 -5.83 -4.29 10.20
N TYR A 77 -5.88 -4.00 8.89
CA TYR A 77 -5.53 -5.01 7.88
C TYR A 77 -4.01 -5.24 7.77
N PHE A 78 -3.19 -4.21 8.00
CA PHE A 78 -1.72 -4.41 8.04
C PHE A 78 -1.33 -5.23 9.26
N SER A 79 -1.92 -4.97 10.43
CA SER A 79 -1.67 -5.77 11.64
C SER A 79 -2.19 -7.19 11.48
N GLN A 80 -3.35 -7.38 10.84
CA GLN A 80 -3.87 -8.71 10.50
C GLN A 80 -2.86 -9.50 9.65
N ALA A 81 -2.28 -8.89 8.61
CA ALA A 81 -1.27 -9.53 7.78
C ALA A 81 -0.02 -9.90 8.58
N ARG A 82 0.52 -8.97 9.37
CA ARG A 82 1.71 -9.20 10.20
C ARG A 82 1.49 -10.29 11.24
N ALA A 83 0.35 -10.27 11.94
CA ALA A 83 0.00 -11.30 12.92
C ALA A 83 -0.14 -12.68 12.26
N ALA A 84 -0.80 -12.77 11.12
CA ALA A 84 -0.92 -14.03 10.38
C ALA A 84 0.45 -14.60 9.96
N ILE A 85 1.37 -13.74 9.52
CA ILE A 85 2.75 -14.12 9.19
C ILE A 85 3.48 -14.68 10.42
N ILE A 86 3.43 -13.97 11.56
CA ILE A 86 4.07 -14.40 12.81
C ILE A 86 3.50 -15.74 13.29
N GLU A 87 2.19 -15.94 13.15
CA GLU A 87 1.50 -17.16 13.55
C GLU A 87 1.61 -18.30 12.53
N GLY A 88 2.20 -18.07 11.35
CA GLY A 88 2.27 -19.05 10.26
C GLY A 88 0.90 -19.41 9.66
N LYS A 89 -0.08 -18.49 9.72
CA LYS A 89 -1.44 -18.69 9.23
C LYS A 89 -1.66 -18.05 7.86
N PRO A 90 -2.54 -18.62 7.03
CA PRO A 90 -2.94 -17.97 5.79
C PRO A 90 -3.72 -16.68 6.08
N TYR A 91 -3.55 -15.69 5.20
CA TYR A 91 -4.33 -14.47 5.17
C TYR A 91 -4.64 -14.12 3.70
N PHE A 92 -5.09 -12.89 3.43
CA PHE A 92 -5.48 -12.50 2.08
C PHE A 92 -4.30 -12.38 1.10
N GLY A 93 -3.06 -12.21 1.56
CA GLY A 93 -1.86 -12.09 0.72
C GLY A 93 -0.97 -13.34 0.70
N ASP A 94 0.21 -13.21 0.09
CA ASP A 94 1.11 -14.35 -0.22
C ASP A 94 2.49 -14.24 0.42
N ILE A 95 2.68 -13.28 1.32
CA ILE A 95 3.96 -13.09 2.02
C ILE A 95 3.97 -13.97 3.26
N SER A 96 5.04 -14.74 3.46
CA SER A 96 5.14 -15.74 4.53
C SER A 96 6.08 -15.36 5.68
N ASP A 97 6.83 -14.26 5.54
CA ASP A 97 7.83 -13.85 6.52
C ASP A 97 7.86 -12.32 6.67
N GLU A 98 8.31 -11.88 7.85
CA GLU A 98 8.29 -10.45 8.23
C GLU A 98 9.27 -9.62 7.40
N GLU A 99 10.41 -10.18 7.02
CA GLU A 99 11.41 -9.48 6.21
C GLU A 99 10.85 -9.12 4.82
N THR A 100 10.20 -10.09 4.17
CA THR A 100 9.52 -9.89 2.88
C THR A 100 8.36 -8.91 3.01
N LEU A 101 7.61 -8.92 4.12
CA LEU A 101 6.54 -7.94 4.36
C LEU A 101 7.11 -6.52 4.42
N ILE A 102 8.14 -6.31 5.25
CA ILE A 102 8.78 -5.00 5.39
C ILE A 102 9.42 -4.53 4.06
N SER A 103 10.03 -5.45 3.31
CA SER A 103 10.55 -5.16 1.97
C SER A 103 9.43 -4.75 1.00
N ASN A 104 8.29 -5.44 1.02
CA ASN A 104 7.13 -5.12 0.21
C ASN A 104 6.51 -3.75 0.56
N LEU A 105 6.46 -3.38 1.86
CA LEU A 105 6.06 -2.04 2.30
C LEU A 105 6.99 -0.96 1.76
N LYS A 106 8.31 -1.17 1.88
CA LYS A 106 9.33 -0.25 1.37
C LYS A 106 9.25 -0.08 -0.15
N ALA A 107 9.08 -1.19 -0.87
CA ALA A 107 8.92 -1.18 -2.33
C ALA A 107 7.71 -0.33 -2.77
N ASN A 108 6.60 -0.42 -2.02
CA ASN A 108 5.35 0.32 -2.25
C ASN A 108 5.27 1.68 -1.56
N CYS A 109 6.39 2.16 -0.99
CA CYS A 109 6.49 3.44 -0.27
C CYS A 109 5.45 3.60 0.84
N ILE A 110 5.16 2.51 1.56
CA ILE A 110 4.30 2.51 2.74
C ILE A 110 5.16 2.78 3.98
N PRO A 111 4.87 3.81 4.79
CA PRO A 111 5.58 4.05 6.04
C PRO A 111 5.45 2.86 7.02
N GLU A 112 6.51 2.54 7.75
CA GLU A 112 6.51 1.42 8.69
C GLU A 112 5.50 1.61 9.84
N GLY A 113 5.16 2.87 10.19
CA GLY A 113 4.15 3.17 11.22
C GLY A 113 2.72 2.74 10.88
N VAL A 114 2.46 2.30 9.63
CA VAL A 114 1.11 2.00 9.12
C VAL A 114 0.33 0.97 9.94
N PHE A 115 1.02 0.06 10.65
CA PHE A 115 0.40 -0.96 11.50
C PHE A 115 -0.41 -0.37 12.67
N HIS A 116 -0.10 0.85 13.07
CA HIS A 116 -0.71 1.50 14.23
C HIS A 116 -1.51 2.76 13.86
N MET A 117 -1.59 3.09 12.56
CA MET A 117 -2.24 4.31 12.10
C MET A 117 -3.76 4.19 12.11
N THR A 118 -4.40 5.26 12.58
CA THR A 118 -5.84 5.50 12.58
C THR A 118 -6.18 6.66 11.64
N ALA A 119 -7.46 7.00 11.50
CA ALA A 119 -7.90 8.12 10.67
C ALA A 119 -7.27 9.46 11.10
N GLU A 120 -6.92 9.63 12.38
CA GLU A 120 -6.24 10.84 12.89
C GLU A 120 -4.83 11.01 12.29
N ASP A 121 -4.17 9.90 11.93
CA ASP A 121 -2.81 9.89 11.39
C ASP A 121 -2.78 10.13 9.87
N TYR A 122 -3.93 10.29 9.22
CA TYR A 122 -4.03 10.27 7.77
C TYR A 122 -3.18 11.36 7.08
N GLU A 123 -3.18 12.59 7.61
CA GLU A 123 -2.39 13.67 7.01
C GLU A 123 -0.88 13.43 7.17
N THR A 124 -0.46 12.93 8.32
CA THR A 124 0.93 12.53 8.60
C THR A 124 1.37 11.43 7.64
N PHE A 125 0.55 10.38 7.49
CA PHE A 125 0.77 9.31 6.53
C PHE A 125 0.98 9.84 5.10
N LEU A 126 0.13 10.78 4.66
CA LEU A 126 0.24 11.36 3.33
C LEU A 126 1.58 12.11 3.14
N VAL A 127 2.06 12.82 4.15
CA VAL A 127 3.35 13.54 4.11
C VAL A 127 4.52 12.55 4.04
N GLU A 128 4.52 11.55 4.91
CA GLU A 128 5.57 10.53 4.94
C GLU A 128 5.62 9.75 3.63
N ARG A 129 4.47 9.28 3.15
CA ARG A 129 4.39 8.52 1.90
C ARG A 129 4.84 9.34 0.70
N ARG A 130 4.46 10.62 0.59
CA ARG A 130 4.96 11.51 -0.48
C ARG A 130 6.47 11.63 -0.47
N THR A 131 7.08 11.70 0.71
CA THR A 131 8.54 11.76 0.86
C THR A 131 9.19 10.47 0.35
N LEU A 132 8.67 9.30 0.75
CA LEU A 132 9.16 8.00 0.27
C LEU A 132 9.00 7.84 -1.25
N MET A 133 7.85 8.24 -1.80
CA MET A 133 7.59 8.23 -3.24
C MET A 133 8.56 9.14 -4.00
N ALA A 134 8.82 10.35 -3.50
CA ALA A 134 9.76 11.29 -4.11
C ALA A 134 11.18 10.72 -4.12
N GLN A 135 11.62 10.09 -3.02
CA GLN A 135 12.91 9.42 -2.96
C GLN A 135 13.01 8.26 -3.96
N LYS A 136 11.93 7.47 -4.13
CA LYS A 136 11.90 6.39 -5.13
C LYS A 136 12.00 6.93 -6.55
N ILE A 137 11.27 8.00 -6.86
CA ILE A 137 11.33 8.69 -8.16
C ILE A 137 12.74 9.23 -8.42
N ARG A 138 13.36 9.85 -7.42
CA ARG A 138 14.74 10.34 -7.52
C ARG A 138 15.71 9.22 -7.86
N ARG A 139 15.70 8.12 -7.10
CA ARG A 139 16.55 6.95 -7.36
C ARG A 139 16.34 6.38 -8.77
N TYR A 140 15.09 6.36 -9.24
CA TYR A 140 14.77 5.94 -10.59
C TYR A 140 15.48 6.81 -11.64
N PHE A 141 15.39 8.14 -11.54
CA PHE A 141 16.10 9.04 -12.47
C PHE A 141 17.63 8.94 -12.37
N GLU A 142 18.16 8.72 -11.17
CA GLU A 142 19.62 8.50 -10.95
C GLU A 142 20.11 7.17 -11.55
N SER A 143 19.21 6.25 -11.91
CA SER A 143 19.53 4.94 -12.49
C SER A 143 19.35 4.82 -14.01
N LEU A 144 18.97 5.92 -14.67
CA LEU A 144 18.82 6.01 -16.14
C LEU A 144 20.16 6.33 -16.80
#